data_AF-A0A941BC66-F1
#
_entry.id   AF-A0A941BC66-F1
#
_cell.length_a   1.000
_cell.length_b   1.000
_cell.length_c   1.000
_cell.angle_alpha   90.00
_cell.angle_beta   90.00
_cell.angle_gamma   90.00
#
_symmetry.space_group_name_H-M   'P 1'
#
loop_
_entity.id
_entity.type
_entity.pdbx_description
1 polymer ?
#
loop_
_entity_poly.entity_id
_entity_poly.type
_entity_poly.pdbx_seq_one_letter_code
_entity_poly.pdbx_strand_id
1 'polypeptide(L)'
;MPDPTIGERIRGAFRDKDALRPKAAVFSLTATSAGRVLGELAGLLLLASLTGLINGAAMVAAIYGVQWEVSDLLGMTQLACSAVLGAWLTWRVRQRPDPKGTPRWWPPLRTPAAGVLALTVFFTAIPIDSMLHDDVGPALFGCAVAWLAVEVCRAHGVWADNGAPYTAVQRLHAWQIAQMGFVACAATGFLFGWLAMFFLWIGPDSVPVMQDDQLSALGISGPVELVLAVVRAVVIEDVVIVAATVTLMKAVRRPTWEIYTLICLIEVALHAYFGLPAIGAAVMAAGRVWLYLRYRSLLPLMVSHALWDFVPTLQSLPSIPRMALGIGLILTVSLVDTRLKKAAGKGKPSAPSPVAPAAAAGDEVRNP
;
A
#
# COMPACT_ATOMS: atom_id res chain seq x y z
N MET A 1 9.60 -6.27 48.87
CA MET A 1 10.40 -6.00 47.65
C MET A 1 9.97 -4.66 47.08
N PRO A 2 10.88 -3.77 46.69
CA PRO A 2 10.51 -2.48 46.10
C PRO A 2 9.79 -2.69 44.75
N ASP A 3 8.76 -1.87 44.53
CA ASP A 3 7.96 -1.89 43.31
C ASP A 3 8.83 -1.42 42.13
N PRO A 4 8.95 -2.17 41.01
CA PRO A 4 9.82 -1.79 39.91
C PRO A 4 9.50 -0.39 39.39
N THR A 5 10.57 0.36 39.15
CA THR A 5 10.48 1.75 38.67
C THR A 5 9.73 1.80 37.35
N ILE A 6 9.07 2.93 37.04
CA ILE A 6 8.36 3.13 35.76
C ILE A 6 9.28 2.81 34.57
N GLY A 7 10.57 3.17 34.65
CA GLY A 7 11.57 2.87 33.63
C GLY A 7 11.87 1.36 33.47
N GLU A 8 11.81 0.58 34.54
CA GLU A 8 11.97 -0.88 34.50
C GLU A 8 10.71 -1.59 33.98
N ARG A 9 9.51 -1.08 34.28
CA ARG A 9 8.27 -1.62 33.69
C ARG A 9 8.18 -1.36 32.20
N ILE A 10 8.62 -0.17 31.74
CA ILE A 10 8.71 0.14 30.32
C ILE A 10 9.77 -0.74 29.66
N ARG A 11 10.98 -0.83 30.23
CA ARG A 11 12.02 -1.72 29.67
C ARG A 11 11.61 -3.20 29.68
N GLY A 12 10.91 -3.68 30.70
CA GLY A 12 10.38 -5.04 30.77
C GLY A 12 9.31 -5.32 29.73
N ALA A 13 8.38 -4.37 29.51
CA ALA A 13 7.38 -4.45 28.45
C ALA A 13 7.99 -4.46 27.04
N PHE A 14 9.16 -3.83 26.85
CA PHE A 14 9.92 -3.87 25.61
C PHE A 14 10.93 -5.03 25.54
N ARG A 15 11.19 -5.75 26.64
CA ARG A 15 12.13 -6.89 26.66
C ARG A 15 11.46 -8.16 26.15
N ASP A 16 10.15 -8.28 26.33
CA ASP A 16 9.35 -9.33 25.69
C ASP A 16 9.01 -8.96 24.24
N LYS A 17 10.05 -8.62 23.45
CA LYS A 17 9.90 -8.36 22.01
C LYS A 17 9.33 -9.58 21.31
N ASP A 18 9.55 -10.78 21.84
CA ASP A 18 9.10 -12.04 21.27
C ASP A 18 7.60 -12.29 21.47
N ALA A 19 6.98 -11.84 22.57
CA ALA A 19 5.51 -11.85 22.70
C ALA A 19 4.81 -10.89 21.72
N LEU A 20 5.50 -9.82 21.31
CA LEU A 20 5.01 -8.89 20.29
C LEU A 20 5.48 -9.24 18.87
N ARG A 21 6.35 -10.24 18.68
CA ARG A 21 6.60 -10.77 17.35
C ARG A 21 5.35 -11.55 16.97
N PRO A 22 4.52 -11.07 16.03
CA PRO A 22 3.49 -11.95 15.49
C PRO A 22 4.20 -13.23 15.03
N LYS A 23 3.72 -14.39 15.50
CA LYS A 23 4.17 -15.71 14.99
C LYS A 23 4.27 -15.54 13.49
N ALA A 24 5.48 -15.74 12.94
CA ALA A 24 5.79 -15.42 11.56
C ALA A 24 4.61 -15.85 10.70
N ALA A 25 3.94 -14.88 10.06
CA ALA A 25 2.67 -15.14 9.41
C ALA A 25 2.92 -16.25 8.39
N VAL A 26 2.36 -17.43 8.65
CA VAL A 26 2.53 -18.58 7.77
C VAL A 26 1.70 -18.25 6.54
N PHE A 27 2.37 -18.06 5.41
CA PHE A 27 1.68 -17.96 4.13
C PHE A 27 1.03 -19.30 3.87
N SER A 28 -0.31 -19.33 3.83
CA SER A 28 -1.05 -20.50 3.39
C SER A 28 -0.59 -20.87 1.99
N LEU A 29 -0.20 -22.13 1.82
CA LEU A 29 0.15 -22.64 0.51
C LEU A 29 -1.12 -22.82 -0.29
N THR A 30 -1.08 -22.38 -1.54
CA THR A 30 -2.18 -22.61 -2.46
C THR A 30 -2.12 -24.04 -3.00
N ALA A 31 -3.28 -24.66 -3.22
CA ALA A 31 -3.38 -25.93 -3.93
C ALA A 31 -3.22 -25.76 -5.45
N THR A 32 -3.26 -24.51 -5.94
CA THR A 32 -3.10 -24.18 -7.35
C THR A 32 -1.64 -24.37 -7.81
N SER A 33 -1.45 -24.74 -9.08
CA SER A 33 -0.12 -24.84 -9.66
C SER A 33 0.61 -23.48 -9.65
N ALA A 34 1.92 -23.51 -9.35
CA ALA A 34 2.72 -22.29 -9.27
C ALA A 34 2.70 -21.47 -10.57
N GLY A 35 2.73 -22.15 -11.72
CA GLY A 35 2.68 -21.49 -13.04
C GLY A 35 1.40 -20.66 -13.25
N ARG A 36 0.24 -21.15 -12.78
CA ARG A 36 -1.01 -20.40 -12.89
C ARG A 36 -1.02 -19.15 -12.01
N VAL A 37 -0.53 -19.26 -10.77
CA VAL A 37 -0.42 -18.12 -9.85
C VAL A 37 0.51 -17.05 -10.44
N LEU A 38 1.66 -17.46 -10.96
CA LEU A 38 2.64 -16.54 -11.56
C LEU A 38 2.12 -15.91 -12.86
N GLY A 39 1.38 -16.65 -13.69
CA GLY A 39 0.76 -16.08 -14.90
C GLY A 39 -0.29 -15.02 -14.56
N GLU A 40 -1.11 -15.25 -13.54
CA GLU A 40 -2.09 -14.25 -13.07
C GLU A 40 -1.41 -13.05 -12.38
N LEU A 41 -0.33 -13.26 -11.63
CA LEU A 41 0.47 -12.17 -11.10
C LEU A 41 1.09 -11.32 -12.23
N ALA A 42 1.65 -11.95 -13.26
CA ALA A 42 2.20 -11.25 -14.41
C ALA A 42 1.12 -10.41 -15.13
N GLY A 43 -0.08 -10.96 -15.32
CA GLY A 43 -1.22 -10.23 -15.87
C GLY A 43 -1.64 -9.04 -15.01
N LEU A 44 -1.66 -9.18 -13.68
CA LEU A 44 -1.95 -8.07 -12.76
C LEU A 44 -0.90 -6.96 -12.86
N LEU A 45 0.38 -7.32 -12.82
CA LEU A 45 1.47 -6.35 -12.90
C LEU A 45 1.45 -5.61 -14.24
N LEU A 46 1.22 -6.34 -15.34
CA LEU A 46 1.08 -5.72 -16.66
C LEU A 46 -0.08 -4.72 -16.69
N LEU A 47 -1.28 -5.08 -16.23
CA LEU A 47 -2.42 -4.16 -16.18
C LEU A 47 -2.14 -2.94 -15.29
N ALA A 48 -1.46 -3.14 -14.17
CA ALA A 48 -1.17 -2.11 -13.18
C ALA A 48 -0.11 -1.11 -13.68
N SER A 49 0.90 -1.59 -14.42
CA SER A 49 2.08 -0.78 -14.74
C SER A 49 2.15 -0.33 -16.20
N LEU A 50 1.47 -0.97 -17.16
CA LEU A 50 1.71 -0.74 -18.59
C LEU A 50 1.56 0.72 -19.01
N THR A 51 0.45 1.38 -18.66
CA THR A 51 0.24 2.81 -18.97
C THR A 51 1.32 3.68 -18.33
N GLY A 52 1.68 3.40 -17.08
CA GLY A 52 2.72 4.13 -16.36
C GLY A 52 4.12 3.94 -16.96
N LEU A 53 4.44 2.73 -17.44
CA LEU A 53 5.69 2.42 -18.11
C LEU A 53 5.81 3.10 -19.47
N ILE A 54 4.73 3.13 -20.26
CA ILE A 54 4.70 3.86 -21.54
C ILE A 54 4.92 5.35 -21.29
N ASN A 55 4.21 5.93 -20.31
CA ASN A 55 4.36 7.33 -19.95
C ASN A 55 5.78 7.63 -19.45
N GLY A 56 6.31 6.82 -18.54
CA GLY A 56 7.68 6.97 -18.03
C GLY A 56 8.73 6.88 -19.15
N ALA A 57 8.57 5.95 -20.10
CA ALA A 57 9.46 5.84 -21.25
C ALA A 57 9.40 7.07 -22.15
N ALA A 58 8.20 7.63 -22.42
CA ALA A 58 8.04 8.85 -23.18
C ALA A 58 8.66 10.06 -22.49
N MET A 59 8.48 10.19 -21.16
CA MET A 59 9.10 11.26 -20.38
C MET A 59 10.63 11.15 -20.36
N VAL A 60 11.18 9.94 -20.22
CA VAL A 60 12.63 9.72 -20.35
C VAL A 60 13.12 10.11 -21.75
N ALA A 61 12.41 9.72 -22.80
CA ALA A 61 12.75 10.12 -24.18
C ALA A 61 12.77 11.65 -24.34
N ALA A 62 11.80 12.34 -23.75
CA ALA A 62 11.72 13.80 -23.76
C ALA A 62 12.92 14.46 -23.06
N ILE A 63 13.44 13.87 -21.97
CA ILE A 63 14.67 14.34 -21.30
C ILE A 63 15.88 14.27 -22.25
N TYR A 64 15.90 13.33 -23.19
CA TYR A 64 16.92 13.23 -24.24
C TYR A 64 16.60 14.05 -25.51
N GLY A 65 15.59 14.94 -25.45
CA GLY A 65 15.18 15.77 -26.57
C GLY A 65 14.35 15.05 -27.64
N VAL A 66 13.93 13.80 -27.37
CA VAL A 66 13.08 13.02 -28.27
C VAL A 66 11.62 13.20 -27.85
N GLN A 67 10.86 13.95 -28.64
CA GLN A 67 9.43 14.15 -28.40
C GLN A 67 8.64 13.01 -29.08
N TRP A 68 7.93 12.22 -28.28
CA TRP A 68 6.99 11.22 -28.78
C TRP A 68 5.57 11.66 -28.49
N GLU A 69 4.74 11.74 -29.53
CA GLU A 69 3.29 11.87 -29.34
C GLU A 69 2.72 10.51 -28.93
N VAL A 70 2.65 10.27 -27.62
CA VAL A 70 2.14 9.02 -27.05
C VAL A 70 0.70 9.13 -26.53
N SER A 71 0.03 10.26 -26.69
CA SER A 71 -1.34 10.47 -26.20
C SER A 71 -2.31 9.41 -26.73
N ASP A 72 -2.31 9.19 -28.05
CA ASP A 72 -3.16 8.19 -28.69
C ASP A 72 -2.80 6.77 -28.23
N LEU A 73 -1.50 6.48 -28.09
CA LEU A 73 -1.03 5.18 -27.60
C LEU A 73 -1.46 4.94 -26.15
N LEU A 74 -1.35 5.95 -25.29
CA LEU A 74 -1.77 5.89 -23.89
C LEU A 74 -3.28 5.69 -23.79
N GLY A 75 -4.07 6.44 -24.55
CA GLY A 75 -5.53 6.28 -24.61
C GLY A 75 -5.95 4.88 -25.08
N MET A 76 -5.37 4.40 -26.18
CA MET A 76 -5.65 3.06 -26.70
C MET A 76 -5.21 1.95 -25.74
N THR A 77 -4.07 2.13 -25.07
CA THR A 77 -3.58 1.20 -24.05
C THR A 77 -4.53 1.17 -22.84
N GLN A 78 -4.93 2.34 -22.35
CA GLN A 78 -5.84 2.47 -21.21
C GLN A 78 -7.21 1.85 -21.51
N LEU A 79 -7.72 2.03 -22.73
CA LEU A 79 -8.97 1.42 -23.20
C LEU A 79 -8.86 -0.11 -23.24
N ALA A 80 -7.77 -0.64 -23.82
CA ALA A 80 -7.52 -2.08 -23.88
C ALA A 80 -7.36 -2.70 -22.49
N CYS A 81 -6.57 -2.06 -21.61
CA CYS A 81 -6.41 -2.47 -20.22
C CYS A 81 -7.74 -2.46 -19.45
N SER A 82 -8.57 -1.43 -19.65
CA SER A 82 -9.90 -1.32 -19.03
C SER A 82 -10.84 -2.45 -19.48
N ALA A 83 -10.83 -2.81 -20.77
CA ALA A 83 -11.62 -3.92 -21.29
C ALA A 83 -11.19 -5.27 -20.69
N VAL A 84 -9.87 -5.54 -20.66
CA VAL A 84 -9.31 -6.77 -20.07
C VAL A 84 -9.62 -6.83 -18.57
N LEU A 85 -9.42 -5.73 -17.84
CA LEU A 85 -9.73 -5.61 -16.42
C LEU A 85 -11.20 -5.91 -16.15
N GLY A 86 -12.11 -5.30 -16.91
CA GLY A 86 -13.55 -5.47 -16.75
C GLY A 86 -13.99 -6.93 -16.96
N ALA A 87 -13.51 -7.55 -18.04
CA ALA A 87 -13.78 -8.96 -18.34
C ALA A 87 -13.22 -9.89 -17.25
N TRP A 88 -11.97 -9.66 -16.83
CA TRP A 88 -11.27 -10.50 -15.86
C TRP A 88 -11.90 -10.38 -14.46
N LEU A 89 -12.19 -9.15 -14.01
CA LEU A 89 -12.84 -8.90 -12.73
C LEU A 89 -14.24 -9.52 -12.69
N THR A 90 -15.04 -9.34 -13.74
CA THR A 90 -16.37 -9.94 -13.84
C THR A 90 -16.30 -11.46 -13.79
N TRP A 91 -15.36 -12.08 -14.50
CA TRP A 91 -15.13 -13.53 -14.46
C TRP A 91 -14.74 -14.01 -13.07
N ARG A 92 -13.81 -13.32 -12.38
CA ARG A 92 -13.39 -13.65 -11.02
C ARG A 92 -14.52 -13.55 -10.02
N VAL A 93 -15.24 -12.44 -10.10
CA VAL A 93 -16.41 -12.19 -9.27
C VAL A 93 -17.47 -13.25 -9.54
N ARG A 94 -17.67 -13.72 -10.78
CA ARG A 94 -18.62 -14.83 -11.05
C ARG A 94 -18.17 -16.17 -10.46
N GLN A 95 -16.87 -16.47 -10.46
CA GLN A 95 -16.34 -17.74 -9.94
C GLN A 95 -16.28 -17.83 -8.42
N ARG A 96 -16.38 -16.71 -7.70
CA ARG A 96 -16.25 -16.70 -6.25
C ARG A 96 -17.35 -17.52 -5.57
N PRO A 97 -17.01 -18.53 -4.73
CA PRO A 97 -18.01 -19.26 -3.95
C PRO A 97 -18.78 -18.33 -3.04
N ASP A 98 -20.07 -18.60 -2.87
CA ASP A 98 -20.90 -17.84 -1.96
C ASP A 98 -20.49 -18.10 -0.50
N PRO A 99 -20.30 -17.05 0.32
CA PRO A 99 -20.05 -17.23 1.74
C PRO A 99 -21.18 -18.04 2.39
N LYS A 100 -20.83 -18.91 3.35
CA LYS A 100 -21.83 -19.69 4.08
C LYS A 100 -22.85 -18.73 4.73
N GLY A 101 -24.13 -18.96 4.44
CA GLY A 101 -25.24 -18.15 4.99
C GLY A 101 -25.57 -16.88 4.19
N THR A 102 -25.00 -16.67 3.00
CA THR A 102 -25.47 -15.55 2.17
C THR A 102 -26.92 -15.73 1.72
N PRO A 103 -27.74 -14.67 1.75
CA PRO A 103 -29.09 -14.70 1.20
C PRO A 103 -29.11 -15.09 -0.27
N ARG A 104 -30.17 -15.76 -0.73
CA ARG A 104 -30.35 -16.16 -2.15
C ARG A 104 -30.33 -14.99 -3.15
N TRP A 105 -30.58 -13.76 -2.70
CA TRP A 105 -30.54 -12.55 -3.52
C TRP A 105 -29.13 -11.96 -3.69
N TRP A 106 -28.13 -12.44 -2.95
CA TRP A 106 -26.77 -11.90 -3.00
C TRP A 106 -26.01 -12.21 -4.30
N PRO A 107 -26.01 -13.46 -4.82
CA PRO A 107 -25.32 -13.78 -6.07
C PRO A 107 -25.78 -12.97 -7.29
N PRO A 108 -27.10 -12.72 -7.52
CA PRO A 108 -27.54 -11.96 -8.68
C PRO A 108 -27.20 -10.47 -8.61
N LEU A 109 -26.87 -9.88 -7.44
CA LEU A 109 -26.44 -8.48 -7.36
C LEU A 109 -24.93 -8.30 -7.58
N ARG A 110 -24.13 -9.30 -7.22
CA ARG A 110 -22.66 -9.20 -7.27
C ARG A 110 -22.11 -9.09 -8.70
N THR A 111 -22.65 -9.91 -9.61
CA THR A 111 -22.15 -9.97 -11.00
C THR A 111 -22.50 -8.69 -11.79
N PRO A 112 -23.75 -8.17 -11.72
CA PRO A 112 -24.08 -6.88 -12.33
C PRO A 112 -23.28 -5.73 -11.74
N ALA A 113 -23.01 -5.71 -10.42
CA ALA A 113 -22.18 -4.66 -9.83
C ALA A 113 -20.76 -4.64 -10.41
N ALA A 114 -20.13 -5.81 -10.59
CA ALA A 114 -18.83 -5.91 -11.26
C ALA A 114 -18.91 -5.50 -12.74
N GLY A 115 -19.98 -5.88 -13.44
CA GLY A 115 -20.22 -5.48 -14.83
C GLY A 115 -20.44 -3.98 -14.99
N VAL A 116 -21.20 -3.35 -14.09
CA VAL A 116 -21.42 -1.89 -14.08
C VAL A 116 -20.11 -1.17 -13.82
N LEU A 117 -19.32 -1.60 -12.84
CA LEU A 117 -18.00 -1.00 -12.60
C LEU A 117 -17.08 -1.17 -13.82
N ALA A 118 -17.07 -2.35 -14.43
CA ALA A 118 -16.29 -2.60 -15.65
C ALA A 118 -16.68 -1.65 -16.79
N LEU A 119 -17.98 -1.46 -17.01
CA LEU A 119 -18.49 -0.50 -17.98
C LEU A 119 -18.10 0.93 -17.61
N THR A 120 -18.27 1.34 -16.35
CA THR A 120 -17.88 2.67 -15.88
C THR A 120 -16.40 2.93 -16.13
N VAL A 121 -15.51 2.02 -15.73
CA VAL A 121 -14.06 2.13 -15.95
C VAL A 121 -13.74 2.21 -17.44
N PHE A 122 -14.41 1.40 -18.27
CA PHE A 122 -14.25 1.43 -19.72
C PHE A 122 -14.69 2.76 -20.33
N PHE A 123 -15.87 3.27 -19.96
CA PHE A 123 -16.37 4.55 -20.46
C PHE A 123 -15.52 5.73 -20.01
N THR A 124 -14.96 5.69 -18.80
CA THR A 124 -14.02 6.72 -18.32
C THR A 124 -12.64 6.63 -18.97
N ALA A 125 -12.33 5.54 -19.69
CA ALA A 125 -11.10 5.39 -20.46
C ALA A 125 -11.24 5.84 -21.92
N ILE A 126 -12.44 6.27 -22.35
CA ILE A 126 -12.64 6.82 -23.68
C ILE A 126 -12.13 8.27 -23.66
N PRO A 127 -11.18 8.64 -24.54
CA PRO A 127 -10.61 9.98 -24.59
C PRO A 127 -11.67 10.98 -25.06
N ILE A 128 -12.39 11.54 -24.10
CA ILE A 128 -13.33 12.64 -24.28
C ILE A 128 -12.78 13.75 -23.39
N ASP A 129 -12.43 14.90 -23.98
CA ASP A 129 -11.88 16.08 -23.31
C ASP A 129 -12.77 16.49 -22.12
N SER A 130 -12.48 15.93 -20.95
CA SER A 130 -13.30 16.09 -19.75
C SER A 130 -12.50 15.67 -18.51
N MET A 131 -12.73 16.39 -17.41
CA MET A 131 -12.22 16.05 -16.07
C MET A 131 -12.54 14.59 -15.66
N LEU A 132 -13.63 14.03 -16.18
CA LEU A 132 -14.00 12.63 -15.98
C LEU A 132 -12.96 11.65 -16.56
N HIS A 133 -12.40 11.98 -17.72
CA HIS A 133 -11.40 11.15 -18.40
C HIS A 133 -10.01 11.33 -17.78
N ASP A 134 -9.57 12.57 -17.55
CA ASP A 134 -8.16 12.84 -17.22
C ASP A 134 -7.80 12.47 -15.78
N ASP A 135 -8.72 12.65 -14.82
CA ASP A 135 -8.44 12.42 -13.40
C ASP A 135 -9.22 11.24 -12.80
N VAL A 136 -10.56 11.26 -12.98
CA VAL A 136 -11.45 10.30 -12.32
C VAL A 136 -11.28 8.91 -12.92
N GLY A 137 -11.16 8.81 -14.24
CA GLY A 137 -10.96 7.55 -14.96
C GLY A 137 -9.75 6.75 -14.46
N PRO A 138 -8.53 7.33 -14.44
CA PRO A 138 -7.34 6.65 -13.94
C PRO A 138 -7.44 6.22 -12.47
N ALA A 139 -8.06 7.02 -11.61
CA ALA A 139 -8.28 6.66 -10.20
C ALA A 139 -9.27 5.50 -10.04
N LEU A 140 -10.38 5.51 -10.79
CA LEU A 140 -11.34 4.41 -10.83
C LEU A 140 -10.72 3.14 -11.40
N PHE A 141 -9.92 3.25 -12.46
CA PHE A 141 -9.15 2.15 -13.02
C PHE A 141 -8.21 1.55 -11.97
N GLY A 142 -7.42 2.36 -11.28
CA GLY A 142 -6.54 1.91 -10.20
C GLY A 142 -7.30 1.15 -9.11
N CYS A 143 -8.44 1.69 -8.65
CA CYS A 143 -9.29 1.04 -7.67
C CYS A 143 -9.82 -0.32 -8.16
N ALA A 144 -10.21 -0.41 -9.43
CA ALA A 144 -10.69 -1.64 -10.04
C ALA A 144 -9.58 -2.69 -10.21
N VAL A 145 -8.35 -2.29 -10.58
CA VAL A 145 -7.19 -3.19 -10.60
C VAL A 145 -6.85 -3.70 -9.19
N ALA A 146 -6.90 -2.83 -8.18
CA ALA A 146 -6.71 -3.22 -6.78
C ALA A 146 -7.78 -4.22 -6.31
N TRP A 147 -9.04 -4.04 -6.71
CA TRP A 147 -10.09 -5.03 -6.44
C TRP A 147 -9.81 -6.35 -7.16
N LEU A 148 -9.43 -6.31 -8.44
CA LEU A 148 -9.03 -7.52 -9.16
C LEU A 148 -7.88 -8.25 -8.46
N ALA A 149 -6.86 -7.54 -7.99
CA ALA A 149 -5.74 -8.12 -7.25
C ALA A 149 -6.19 -8.84 -5.96
N VAL A 150 -7.15 -8.25 -5.23
CA VAL A 150 -7.77 -8.88 -4.06
C VAL A 150 -8.55 -10.14 -4.44
N GLU A 151 -9.32 -10.12 -5.53
CA GLU A 151 -10.05 -11.30 -6.02
C GLU A 151 -9.11 -12.42 -6.51
N VAL A 152 -7.99 -12.07 -7.15
CA VAL A 152 -6.94 -13.03 -7.56
C VAL A 152 -6.29 -13.66 -6.33
N CYS A 153 -5.89 -12.86 -5.33
CA CYS A 153 -5.38 -13.40 -4.07
C CYS A 153 -6.37 -14.39 -3.44
N ARG A 154 -7.64 -13.98 -3.34
CA ARG A 154 -8.71 -14.80 -2.77
C ARG A 154 -8.93 -16.10 -3.54
N ALA A 155 -8.87 -16.06 -4.87
CA ALA A 155 -9.01 -17.25 -5.71
C ALA A 155 -7.91 -18.30 -5.47
N HIS A 156 -6.75 -17.86 -4.97
CA HIS A 156 -5.65 -18.76 -4.57
C HIS A 156 -5.64 -19.10 -3.08
N GLY A 157 -6.67 -18.71 -2.32
CA GLY A 157 -6.79 -18.99 -0.89
C GLY A 157 -5.86 -18.15 -0.02
N VAL A 158 -5.34 -17.04 -0.53
CA VAL A 158 -4.46 -16.12 0.20
C VAL A 158 -5.09 -14.75 0.36
N TRP A 159 -4.74 -14.07 1.45
CA TRP A 159 -5.24 -12.73 1.75
C TRP A 159 -4.07 -11.75 1.79
N ALA A 160 -4.29 -10.58 1.19
CA ALA A 160 -3.31 -9.50 1.10
C ALA A 160 -3.28 -8.63 2.38
N ASP A 161 -4.15 -8.85 3.35
CA ASP A 161 -4.15 -8.10 4.60
C ASP A 161 -4.61 -9.02 5.74
N ASN A 162 -4.09 -8.75 6.94
CA ASN A 162 -4.52 -9.44 8.16
C ASN A 162 -5.86 -8.90 8.71
N GLY A 163 -6.46 -7.93 8.04
CA GLY A 163 -7.70 -7.26 8.43
C GLY A 163 -7.47 -6.00 9.27
N ALA A 164 -8.56 -5.28 9.52
CA ALA A 164 -8.52 -4.04 10.29
C ALA A 164 -8.14 -4.29 11.76
N PRO A 165 -7.41 -3.37 12.42
CA PRO A 165 -7.04 -3.54 13.82
C PRO A 165 -8.28 -3.46 14.74
N TYR A 166 -8.57 -4.54 15.46
CA TYR A 166 -9.76 -4.63 16.32
C TYR A 166 -9.48 -4.15 17.76
N THR A 167 -8.26 -4.34 18.28
CA THR A 167 -7.89 -3.96 19.65
C THR A 167 -7.07 -2.66 19.71
N ALA A 168 -7.06 -1.99 20.87
CA ALA A 168 -6.26 -0.78 21.08
C ALA A 168 -4.75 -1.01 20.87
N VAL A 169 -4.25 -2.18 21.26
CA VAL A 169 -2.84 -2.58 21.05
C VAL A 169 -2.55 -2.76 19.56
N GLN A 170 -3.46 -3.42 18.81
CA GLN A 170 -3.32 -3.57 17.35
C GLN A 170 -3.35 -2.22 16.63
N ARG A 171 -4.20 -1.28 17.07
CA ARG A 171 -4.23 0.09 16.50
C ARG A 171 -2.92 0.85 16.73
N LEU A 172 -2.35 0.77 17.94
CA LEU A 172 -1.04 1.35 18.23
C LEU A 172 0.06 0.73 17.37
N HIS A 173 0.02 -0.59 17.18
CA HIS A 173 0.98 -1.28 16.32
C HIS A 173 0.84 -0.88 14.84
N ALA A 174 -0.40 -0.80 14.32
CA ALA A 174 -0.65 -0.29 12.97
C ALA A 174 -0.14 1.15 12.80
N TRP A 175 -0.35 2.00 13.79
CA TRP A 175 0.20 3.37 13.80
C TRP A 175 1.73 3.39 13.76
N GLN A 176 2.41 2.53 14.51
CA GLN A 176 3.88 2.40 14.46
C GLN A 176 4.37 1.94 13.09
N ILE A 177 3.63 1.02 12.45
CA ILE A 177 3.93 0.58 11.07
C ILE A 177 3.79 1.75 10.11
N ALA A 178 2.73 2.56 10.23
CA ALA A 178 2.54 3.75 9.40
C ALA A 178 3.66 4.77 9.61
N GLN A 179 4.12 4.99 10.85
CA GLN A 179 5.27 5.85 11.13
C GLN A 179 6.56 5.35 10.46
N MET A 180 6.84 4.04 10.55
CA MET A 180 8.01 3.45 9.88
C MET A 180 7.90 3.54 8.35
N GLY A 181 6.71 3.32 7.80
CA GLY A 181 6.44 3.48 6.37
C GLY A 181 6.68 4.92 5.91
N PHE A 182 6.22 5.90 6.69
CA PHE A 182 6.42 7.32 6.39
C PHE A 182 7.90 7.69 6.41
N VAL A 183 8.67 7.18 7.38
CA VAL A 183 10.13 7.36 7.43
C VAL A 183 10.81 6.76 6.20
N ALA A 184 10.38 5.59 5.73
CA ALA A 184 10.93 4.99 4.51
C ALA A 184 10.64 5.83 3.24
N CYS A 185 9.43 6.39 3.14
CA CYS A 185 9.07 7.31 2.06
C CYS A 185 9.90 8.61 2.14
N ALA A 186 10.05 9.18 3.34
CA ALA A 186 10.85 10.38 3.57
C ALA A 186 12.34 10.18 3.25
N ALA A 187 12.91 9.04 3.64
CA ALA A 187 14.28 8.69 3.28
C ALA A 187 14.47 8.60 1.75
N THR A 188 13.44 8.13 1.05
CA THR A 188 13.45 8.03 -0.41
C THR A 188 13.35 9.39 -1.06
N GLY A 189 12.45 10.28 -0.61
CA GLY A 189 12.39 11.66 -1.09
C GLY A 189 13.68 12.43 -0.87
N PHE A 190 14.32 12.25 0.30
CA PHE A 190 15.65 12.80 0.56
C PHE A 190 16.68 12.25 -0.43
N LEU A 191 16.68 10.94 -0.68
CA LEU A 191 17.59 10.31 -1.63
C LEU A 191 17.37 10.80 -3.06
N PHE A 192 16.11 10.97 -3.50
CA PHE A 192 15.77 11.58 -4.79
C PHE A 192 16.39 12.97 -4.93
N GLY A 193 16.14 13.87 -3.96
CA GLY A 193 16.68 15.22 -3.99
C GLY A 193 18.21 15.24 -3.93
N TRP A 194 18.81 14.39 -3.09
CA TRP A 194 20.27 14.29 -2.99
C TRP A 194 20.91 13.78 -4.28
N LEU A 195 20.34 12.72 -4.90
CA LEU A 195 20.81 12.20 -6.18
C LEU A 195 20.66 13.23 -7.31
N ALA A 196 19.54 13.93 -7.37
CA ALA A 196 19.32 14.99 -8.35
C ALA A 196 20.38 16.08 -8.21
N MET A 197 20.62 16.58 -6.99
CA MET A 197 21.66 17.58 -6.71
C MET A 197 23.07 17.06 -7.03
N PHE A 198 23.37 15.81 -6.70
CA PHE A 198 24.64 15.18 -7.01
C PHE A 198 24.87 15.09 -8.53
N PHE A 199 23.87 14.65 -9.29
CA PHE A 199 23.96 14.53 -10.74
C PHE A 199 24.08 15.88 -11.45
N LEU A 200 23.34 16.89 -11.00
CA LEU A 200 23.49 18.27 -11.47
C LEU A 200 24.87 18.85 -11.15
N TRP A 201 25.46 18.48 -10.00
CA TRP A 201 26.77 18.95 -9.59
C TRP A 201 27.92 18.32 -10.39
N ILE A 202 27.86 17.03 -10.72
CA ILE A 202 28.92 16.37 -11.50
C ILE A 202 28.92 16.78 -12.99
N GLY A 203 27.86 17.44 -13.46
CA GLY A 203 27.97 18.40 -14.55
C GLY A 203 28.09 17.89 -16.00
N PRO A 204 27.60 16.72 -16.42
CA PRO A 204 27.21 16.56 -17.81
C PRO A 204 25.79 17.14 -17.98
N ASP A 205 25.61 18.12 -18.86
CA ASP A 205 24.29 18.52 -19.38
C ASP A 205 23.50 17.32 -19.96
N SER A 206 24.17 16.18 -20.15
CA SER A 206 23.63 14.92 -20.62
C SER A 206 23.09 13.97 -19.53
N VAL A 207 23.17 14.29 -18.24
CA VAL A 207 22.60 13.40 -17.21
C VAL A 207 21.10 13.63 -17.13
N PRO A 208 20.26 12.60 -17.37
CA PRO A 208 18.82 12.78 -17.33
C PRO A 208 18.39 13.00 -15.88
N VAL A 209 18.00 14.23 -15.58
CA VAL A 209 17.41 14.64 -14.31
C VAL A 209 16.18 15.49 -14.64
N MET A 210 15.06 15.19 -14.00
CA MET A 210 13.85 15.99 -14.09
C MET A 210 14.14 17.44 -13.66
N GLN A 211 13.81 18.40 -14.52
CA GLN A 211 14.08 19.82 -14.29
C GLN A 211 12.92 20.52 -13.56
N ASP A 212 11.69 20.07 -13.82
CA ASP A 212 10.49 20.63 -13.22
C ASP A 212 10.20 19.99 -11.85
N ASP A 213 9.22 20.52 -11.13
CA ASP A 213 8.72 19.87 -9.94
C ASP A 213 7.87 18.63 -10.28
N GLN A 214 7.74 17.73 -9.32
CA GLN A 214 7.04 16.46 -9.49
C GLN A 214 5.56 16.65 -9.87
N LEU A 215 4.87 17.66 -9.34
CA LEU A 215 3.45 17.86 -9.63
C LEU A 215 3.26 18.31 -11.08
N SER A 216 4.11 19.23 -11.54
CA SER A 216 4.13 19.66 -12.95
C SER A 216 4.43 18.51 -13.90
N ALA A 217 5.41 17.66 -13.56
CA ALA A 217 5.76 16.48 -14.35
C ALA A 217 4.62 15.45 -14.45
N LEU A 218 3.76 15.38 -13.43
CA LEU A 218 2.58 14.53 -13.40
C LEU A 218 1.32 15.21 -13.98
N GLY A 219 1.42 16.46 -14.41
CA GLY A 219 0.28 17.25 -14.90
C GLY A 219 -0.74 17.60 -13.81
N ILE A 220 -0.33 17.57 -12.53
CA ILE A 220 -1.21 17.85 -11.40
C ILE A 220 -1.21 19.35 -11.12
N SER A 221 -2.30 20.01 -11.47
CA SER A 221 -2.51 21.44 -11.33
C SER A 221 -3.42 21.82 -10.15
N GLY A 222 -4.25 20.89 -9.67
CA GLY A 222 -5.28 21.15 -8.66
C GLY A 222 -5.32 20.15 -7.49
N PRO A 223 -6.02 20.51 -6.39
CA PRO A 223 -6.15 19.65 -5.22
C PRO A 223 -7.00 18.39 -5.47
N VAL A 224 -8.00 18.46 -6.35
CA VAL A 224 -8.84 17.32 -6.70
C VAL A 224 -8.02 16.29 -7.51
N GLU A 225 -7.30 16.78 -8.52
CA GLU A 225 -6.37 16.00 -9.34
C GLU A 225 -5.32 15.31 -8.48
N LEU A 226 -4.73 16.05 -7.53
CA LEU A 226 -3.79 15.49 -6.55
C LEU A 226 -4.41 14.35 -5.74
N VAL A 227 -5.60 14.55 -5.15
CA VAL A 227 -6.26 13.50 -4.35
C VAL A 227 -6.52 12.25 -5.20
N LEU A 228 -6.96 12.42 -6.45
CA LEU A 228 -7.23 11.30 -7.37
C LEU A 228 -5.93 10.60 -7.79
N ALA A 229 -4.86 11.34 -8.05
CA ALA A 229 -3.54 10.82 -8.34
C ALA A 229 -2.97 10.03 -7.14
N VAL A 230 -3.09 10.54 -5.91
CA VAL A 230 -2.68 9.85 -4.68
C VAL A 230 -3.47 8.56 -4.50
N VAL A 231 -4.79 8.61 -4.68
CA VAL A 231 -5.63 7.40 -4.61
C VAL A 231 -5.14 6.36 -5.61
N ARG A 232 -4.92 6.76 -6.88
CA ARG A 232 -4.41 5.88 -7.94
C ARG A 232 -3.05 5.28 -7.59
N ALA A 233 -2.09 6.10 -7.17
CA ALA A 233 -0.74 5.66 -6.82
C ALA A 233 -0.78 4.64 -5.69
N VAL A 234 -1.45 4.97 -4.59
CA VAL A 234 -1.54 4.13 -3.39
C VAL A 234 -2.24 2.80 -3.68
N VAL A 235 -3.35 2.80 -4.44
CA VAL A 235 -4.04 1.53 -4.74
C VAL A 235 -3.26 0.66 -5.71
N ILE A 236 -2.59 1.23 -6.71
CA ILE A 236 -1.78 0.45 -7.65
C ILE A 236 -0.51 -0.06 -6.96
N GLU A 237 0.26 0.83 -6.37
CA GLU A 237 1.56 0.47 -5.81
C GLU A 237 1.43 -0.40 -4.56
N ASP A 238 0.62 0.01 -3.57
CA ASP A 238 0.62 -0.72 -2.30
C ASP A 238 -0.24 -1.98 -2.35
N VAL A 239 -1.40 -1.95 -3.03
CA VAL A 239 -2.29 -3.11 -3.09
C VAL A 239 -1.82 -4.12 -4.13
N VAL A 240 -1.49 -3.67 -5.35
CA VAL A 240 -1.16 -4.57 -6.46
C VAL A 240 0.33 -4.89 -6.46
N ILE A 241 1.18 -3.87 -6.61
CA ILE A 241 2.62 -4.07 -6.79
C ILE A 241 3.27 -4.62 -5.53
N VAL A 242 2.95 -4.11 -4.35
CA VAL A 242 3.52 -4.59 -3.08
C VAL A 242 2.73 -5.78 -2.54
N ALA A 243 1.51 -5.57 -2.06
CA ALA A 243 0.83 -6.57 -1.24
C ALA A 243 0.42 -7.82 -2.01
N ALA A 244 -0.22 -7.69 -3.18
CA ALA A 244 -0.63 -8.83 -3.98
C ALA A 244 0.59 -9.60 -4.51
N THR A 245 1.60 -8.93 -5.05
CA THR A 245 2.84 -9.56 -5.52
C THR A 245 3.55 -10.34 -4.41
N VAL A 246 3.80 -9.72 -3.26
CA VAL A 246 4.41 -10.41 -2.12
C VAL A 246 3.57 -11.61 -1.72
N THR A 247 2.25 -11.44 -1.60
CA THR A 247 1.34 -12.49 -1.16
C THR A 247 1.35 -13.69 -2.11
N LEU A 248 1.20 -13.44 -3.42
CA LEU A 248 1.14 -14.48 -4.45
C LEU A 248 2.49 -15.18 -4.62
N MET A 249 3.60 -14.42 -4.67
CA MET A 249 4.94 -15.01 -4.78
C MET A 249 5.30 -15.84 -3.54
N LYS A 250 4.94 -15.40 -2.34
CA LYS A 250 5.14 -16.19 -1.11
C LYS A 250 4.23 -17.42 -1.07
N ALA A 251 3.02 -17.36 -1.62
CA ALA A 251 2.11 -18.50 -1.72
C ALA A 251 2.70 -19.66 -2.54
N VAL A 252 3.52 -19.34 -3.56
CA VAL A 252 4.25 -20.31 -4.38
C VAL A 252 5.73 -20.44 -4.00
N ARG A 253 6.09 -20.00 -2.78
CA ARG A 253 7.42 -20.15 -2.18
C ARG A 253 8.58 -19.56 -2.99
N ARG A 254 8.36 -18.47 -3.75
CA ARG A 254 9.50 -17.76 -4.36
C ARG A 254 10.43 -17.21 -3.27
N PRO A 255 11.76 -17.21 -3.51
CA PRO A 255 12.71 -16.66 -2.57
C PRO A 255 12.48 -15.15 -2.42
N THR A 256 12.75 -14.65 -1.21
CA THR A 256 12.47 -13.26 -0.86
C THR A 256 13.20 -12.26 -1.75
N TRP A 257 14.43 -12.55 -2.18
CA TRP A 257 15.22 -11.65 -3.03
C TRP A 257 14.53 -11.38 -4.38
N GLU A 258 13.88 -12.38 -4.99
CA GLU A 258 13.14 -12.19 -6.25
C GLU A 258 11.96 -11.23 -6.09
N ILE A 259 11.29 -11.28 -4.94
CA ILE A 259 10.16 -10.41 -4.61
C ILE A 259 10.63 -8.95 -4.52
N TYR A 260 11.74 -8.71 -3.80
CA TYR A 260 12.35 -7.39 -3.73
C TYR A 260 12.78 -6.91 -5.11
N THR A 261 13.51 -7.72 -5.87
CA THR A 261 14.00 -7.35 -7.19
C THR A 261 12.85 -6.97 -8.13
N LEU A 262 11.80 -7.80 -8.22
CA LEU A 262 10.67 -7.54 -9.09
C LEU A 262 9.97 -6.21 -8.73
N ILE A 263 9.67 -6.01 -7.46
CA ILE A 263 8.95 -4.82 -6.99
C ILE A 263 9.81 -3.57 -7.16
N CYS A 264 11.09 -3.60 -6.74
CA CYS A 264 11.99 -2.47 -6.91
C CYS A 264 12.19 -2.10 -8.39
N LEU A 265 12.31 -3.08 -9.30
CA LEU A 265 12.46 -2.80 -10.72
C LEU A 265 11.22 -2.11 -11.31
N ILE A 266 10.02 -2.58 -10.97
CA ILE A 266 8.77 -1.96 -11.42
C ILE A 266 8.66 -0.54 -10.88
N GLU A 267 8.94 -0.34 -9.59
CA GLU A 267 8.86 0.97 -8.93
C GLU A 267 9.83 1.99 -9.54
N VAL A 268 11.10 1.59 -9.76
CA VAL A 268 12.07 2.44 -10.45
C VAL A 268 11.61 2.78 -11.86
N ALA A 269 11.03 1.82 -12.58
CA ALA A 269 10.56 2.03 -13.94
C ALA A 269 9.33 2.95 -14.01
N LEU A 270 8.38 2.85 -13.05
CA LEU A 270 7.25 3.77 -12.93
C LEU A 270 7.70 5.20 -12.59
N HIS A 271 8.82 5.33 -11.88
CA HIS A 271 9.44 6.60 -11.52
C HIS A 271 10.52 7.07 -12.49
N ALA A 272 10.66 6.42 -13.65
CA ALA A 272 11.73 6.72 -14.60
C ALA A 272 11.70 8.17 -15.12
N TYR A 273 10.56 8.85 -15.04
CA TYR A 273 10.43 10.27 -15.36
C TYR A 273 11.30 11.19 -14.48
N PHE A 274 11.78 10.72 -13.33
CA PHE A 274 12.80 11.43 -12.54
C PHE A 274 14.20 11.39 -13.17
N GLY A 275 14.43 10.54 -14.18
CA GLY A 275 15.75 10.26 -14.74
C GLY A 275 16.57 9.31 -13.85
N LEU A 276 17.89 9.51 -13.76
CA LEU A 276 18.74 8.66 -12.89
C LEU A 276 18.34 8.65 -11.40
N PRO A 277 17.86 9.77 -10.80
CA PRO A 277 17.34 9.76 -9.44
C PRO A 277 16.23 8.73 -9.17
N ALA A 278 15.53 8.22 -10.21
CA ALA A 278 14.53 7.15 -10.10
C ALA A 278 15.01 5.91 -9.33
N ILE A 279 16.31 5.63 -9.31
CA ILE A 279 16.88 4.53 -8.51
C ILE A 279 16.57 4.67 -7.02
N GLY A 280 16.32 5.89 -6.53
CA GLY A 280 15.88 6.15 -5.16
C GLY A 280 14.56 5.45 -4.82
N ALA A 281 13.65 5.27 -5.78
CA ALA A 281 12.38 4.56 -5.59
C ALA A 281 12.57 3.12 -5.07
N ALA A 282 13.71 2.48 -5.38
CA ALA A 282 14.03 1.14 -4.89
C ALA A 282 14.12 1.09 -3.35
N VAL A 283 14.52 2.18 -2.68
CA VAL A 283 14.59 2.24 -1.22
C VAL A 283 13.19 2.22 -0.60
N MET A 284 12.26 3.01 -1.14
CA MET A 284 10.85 3.01 -0.72
C MET A 284 10.21 1.66 -0.99
N ALA A 285 10.38 1.14 -2.19
CA ALA A 285 9.88 -0.17 -2.61
C ALA A 285 10.36 -1.28 -1.65
N ALA A 286 11.67 -1.34 -1.38
CA ALA A 286 12.24 -2.30 -0.44
C ALA A 286 11.71 -2.09 0.99
N GLY A 287 11.61 -0.84 1.46
CA GLY A 287 11.06 -0.53 2.78
C GLY A 287 9.62 -1.03 2.94
N ARG A 288 8.76 -0.77 1.94
CA ARG A 288 7.36 -1.25 1.91
C ARG A 288 7.29 -2.77 1.87
N VAL A 289 8.09 -3.43 1.03
CA VAL A 289 8.17 -4.91 0.97
C VAL A 289 8.62 -5.49 2.31
N TRP A 290 9.63 -4.90 2.94
CA TRP A 290 10.12 -5.33 4.25
C TRP A 290 9.03 -5.23 5.33
N LEU A 291 8.39 -4.06 5.45
CA LEU A 291 7.30 -3.84 6.39
C LEU A 291 6.13 -4.79 6.12
N TYR A 292 5.75 -4.96 4.85
CA TYR A 292 4.65 -5.84 4.47
C TYR A 292 4.95 -7.31 4.76
N LEU A 293 6.15 -7.81 4.44
CA LEU A 293 6.57 -9.16 4.79
C LEU A 293 6.58 -9.39 6.31
N ARG A 294 6.96 -8.35 7.07
CA ARG A 294 7.10 -8.42 8.53
C ARG A 294 5.76 -8.39 9.26
N TYR A 295 4.85 -7.51 8.83
CA TYR A 295 3.63 -7.19 9.57
C TYR A 295 2.35 -7.63 8.87
N ARG A 296 2.40 -7.85 7.56
CA ARG A 296 1.26 -8.21 6.70
C ARG A 296 0.04 -7.31 6.92
N SER A 297 0.31 -6.01 7.09
CA SER A 297 -0.70 -4.99 7.27
C SER A 297 -0.58 -3.98 6.14
N LEU A 298 -1.61 -3.90 5.31
CA LEU A 298 -1.61 -3.09 4.10
C LEU A 298 -2.02 -1.65 4.39
N LEU A 299 -3.13 -1.46 5.12
CA LEU A 299 -3.68 -0.15 5.41
C LEU A 299 -2.68 0.87 6.00
N PRO A 300 -1.85 0.54 7.02
CA PRO A 300 -0.90 1.51 7.54
C PRO A 300 0.18 1.91 6.52
N LEU A 301 0.55 1.02 5.59
CA LEU A 301 1.48 1.34 4.50
C LEU A 301 0.84 2.32 3.53
N MET A 302 -0.38 2.02 3.08
CA MET A 302 -1.18 2.91 2.22
C MET A 302 -1.34 4.30 2.81
N VAL A 303 -1.68 4.40 4.09
CA VAL A 303 -1.82 5.70 4.78
C VAL A 303 -0.48 6.43 4.81
N SER A 304 0.63 5.74 5.10
CA SER A 304 1.93 6.37 5.17
C SER A 304 2.43 6.90 3.83
N HIS A 305 2.17 6.14 2.76
CA HIS A 305 2.50 6.50 1.39
C HIS A 305 1.62 7.67 0.91
N ALA A 306 0.30 7.57 1.10
CA ALA A 306 -0.62 8.66 0.79
C ALA A 306 -0.23 9.98 1.47
N LEU A 307 0.11 9.94 2.77
CA LEU A 307 0.55 11.12 3.50
C LEU A 307 1.85 11.71 2.97
N TRP A 308 2.75 10.86 2.46
CA TRP A 308 3.99 11.30 1.84
C TRP A 308 3.73 12.00 0.51
N ASP A 309 2.81 11.51 -0.31
CA ASP A 309 2.50 12.11 -1.62
C ASP A 309 1.87 13.50 -1.52
N PHE A 310 1.33 13.89 -0.36
CA PHE A 310 0.87 15.26 -0.10
C PHE A 310 2.01 16.22 0.29
N VAL A 311 3.22 15.73 0.60
CA VAL A 311 4.35 16.57 1.03
C VAL A 311 4.80 17.58 -0.04
N PRO A 312 4.90 17.24 -1.34
CA PRO A 312 5.24 18.24 -2.38
C PRO A 312 4.29 19.45 -2.38
N THR A 313 3.00 19.25 -2.14
CA THR A 313 2.03 20.34 -2.01
C THR A 313 2.27 21.20 -0.76
N LEU A 314 2.73 20.62 0.34
CA LEU A 314 3.17 21.41 1.50
C LEU A 314 4.39 22.27 1.15
N GLN A 315 5.29 21.74 0.31
CA GLN A 315 6.50 22.44 -0.12
C GLN A 315 6.23 23.57 -1.12
N SER A 316 5.09 23.58 -1.81
CA SER A 316 4.71 24.69 -2.70
C SER A 316 4.09 25.87 -1.94
N LEU A 317 3.63 25.68 -0.70
CA LEU A 317 3.06 26.76 0.12
C LEU A 317 4.13 27.80 0.52
N PRO A 318 3.77 29.09 0.68
CA PRO A 318 4.69 30.09 1.26
C PRO A 318 5.17 29.69 2.66
N SER A 319 6.33 30.19 3.08
CA SER A 319 7.03 29.75 4.29
C SER A 319 6.17 29.79 5.56
N ILE A 320 5.36 30.85 5.76
CA ILE A 320 4.53 31.00 6.97
C ILE A 320 3.39 29.96 7.02
N PRO A 321 2.49 29.85 6.02
CA PRO A 321 1.49 28.77 5.96
C PRO A 321 2.11 27.37 6.05
N ARG A 322 3.25 27.15 5.38
CA ARG A 322 3.99 25.89 5.44
C ARG A 322 4.42 25.53 6.85
N MET A 323 5.00 26.48 7.59
CA MET A 323 5.39 26.29 9.00
C MET A 323 4.17 26.03 9.88
N ALA A 324 3.09 26.81 9.72
CA ALA A 324 1.87 26.64 10.50
C ALA A 324 1.24 25.24 10.30
N LEU A 325 1.16 24.79 9.05
CA LEU A 325 0.64 23.48 8.69
C LEU A 325 1.57 22.35 9.17
N GLY A 326 2.88 22.53 9.06
CA GLY A 326 3.88 21.61 9.61
C GLY A 326 3.76 21.44 11.13
N ILE A 327 3.62 22.54 11.87
CA ILE A 327 3.38 22.52 13.32
C ILE A 327 2.05 21.81 13.63
N GLY A 328 0.98 22.15 12.90
CA GLY A 328 -0.33 21.51 13.05
C GLY A 328 -0.29 20.00 12.83
N LEU A 329 0.46 19.53 11.83
CA LEU A 329 0.67 18.11 11.54
C LEU A 329 1.44 17.42 12.68
N ILE A 330 2.54 18.02 13.15
CA ILE A 330 3.34 17.51 14.28
C ILE A 330 2.49 17.36 15.55
N LEU A 331 1.68 18.38 15.86
CA LEU A 331 0.77 18.34 17.01
C LEU A 331 -0.28 17.24 16.84
N THR A 332 -0.88 17.11 15.66
CA THR A 332 -1.88 16.07 15.37
C THR A 332 -1.30 14.67 15.52
N VAL A 333 -0.13 14.41 14.93
CA VAL A 333 0.60 13.13 15.04
C VAL A 333 0.92 12.81 16.52
N SER A 334 1.38 13.80 17.28
CA SER A 334 1.72 13.65 18.70
C SER A 334 0.49 13.34 19.57
N LEU A 335 -0.66 13.98 19.26
CA LEU A 335 -1.93 13.73 19.94
C LEU A 335 -2.46 12.32 19.63
N VAL A 336 -2.43 11.89 18.37
CA VAL A 336 -2.83 10.53 17.97
C VAL A 336 -1.97 9.49 18.66
N ASP A 337 -0.65 9.66 18.64
CA ASP A 337 0.30 8.76 19.31
C ASP A 337 0.02 8.65 20.82
N THR A 338 -0.15 9.78 21.50
CA THR A 338 -0.45 9.83 22.94
C THR A 338 -1.78 9.13 23.26
N ARG A 339 -2.82 9.36 22.44
CA ARG A 339 -4.14 8.73 22.62
C ARG A 339 -4.07 7.22 22.42
N LEU A 340 -3.37 6.75 21.38
CA LEU A 340 -3.21 5.33 21.10
C LEU A 340 -2.41 4.62 22.19
N LYS A 341 -1.31 5.23 22.67
CA LYS A 341 -0.53 4.72 23.81
C LYS A 341 -1.37 4.62 25.09
N LYS A 342 -2.15 5.65 25.41
CA LYS A 342 -3.05 5.64 26.58
C LYS A 342 -4.13 4.56 26.46
N ALA A 343 -4.74 4.40 25.28
CA ALA A 343 -5.76 3.38 25.03
C ALA A 343 -5.19 1.95 25.14
N ALA A 344 -4.00 1.71 24.59
CA ALA A 344 -3.31 0.42 24.69
C ALA A 344 -2.93 0.10 26.15
N GLY A 345 -2.52 1.10 26.95
CA GLY A 345 -2.18 0.92 28.36
C GLY A 345 -3.37 0.52 29.25
N LYS A 346 -4.58 1.00 28.94
CA LYS A 346 -5.81 0.64 29.67
C LYS A 346 -6.27 -0.80 29.43
N GLY A 347 -5.92 -1.38 28.28
CA GLY A 347 -6.35 -2.71 27.87
C GLY A 347 -5.50 -3.85 28.46
N LYS A 348 -4.50 -3.55 29.29
CA LYS A 348 -3.72 -4.59 29.98
C LYS A 348 -4.68 -5.29 30.96
N PRO A 349 -4.97 -6.60 30.79
CA PRO A 349 -5.84 -7.31 31.71
C PRO A 349 -5.30 -7.08 33.12
N SER A 350 -6.14 -6.58 34.02
CA SER A 350 -5.83 -6.64 35.44
C SER A 350 -5.38 -8.06 35.71
N ALA A 351 -4.19 -8.23 36.31
CA ALA A 351 -3.71 -9.55 36.69
C ALA A 351 -4.88 -10.29 37.35
N PRO A 352 -5.17 -11.54 36.96
CA PRO A 352 -6.30 -12.26 37.53
C PRO A 352 -6.20 -12.09 39.05
N SER A 353 -7.24 -11.52 39.66
CA SER A 353 -7.27 -11.36 41.12
C SER A 353 -6.81 -12.67 41.71
N PRO A 354 -5.81 -12.67 42.62
CA PRO A 354 -5.28 -13.90 43.18
C PRO A 354 -6.48 -14.74 43.57
N VAL A 355 -6.64 -15.88 42.89
CA VAL A 355 -7.76 -16.78 43.13
C VAL A 355 -7.72 -17.01 44.62
N ALA A 356 -8.74 -16.51 45.34
CA ALA A 356 -8.81 -16.68 46.77
C ALA A 356 -8.58 -18.19 47.00
N PRO A 357 -7.59 -18.57 47.83
CA PRO A 357 -7.24 -19.97 48.00
C PRO A 357 -8.54 -20.72 48.24
N ALA A 358 -8.84 -21.69 47.36
CA ALA A 358 -10.06 -22.46 47.44
C ALA A 358 -10.19 -22.90 48.89
N ALA A 359 -11.21 -22.37 49.59
CA ALA A 359 -11.46 -22.73 50.97
C ALA A 359 -11.48 -24.25 50.99
N ALA A 360 -10.54 -24.84 51.74
CA ALA A 360 -10.43 -26.29 51.86
C ALA A 360 -11.82 -26.80 52.24
N ALA A 361 -12.51 -27.41 51.27
CA ALA A 361 -13.76 -28.08 51.51
C ALA A 361 -13.40 -29.21 52.48
N GLY A 362 -13.81 -29.05 53.73
CA GLY A 362 -13.67 -30.09 54.73
C GLY A 362 -14.39 -31.33 54.21
N ASP A 363 -13.63 -32.41 54.05
CA ASP A 363 -14.14 -33.76 53.93
C ASP A 363 -14.96 -34.09 55.20
N GLU A 364 -16.25 -33.79 55.17
CA GLU A 364 -17.19 -34.32 56.16
C GLU A 364 -17.49 -35.78 55.80
N VAL A 365 -16.68 -36.66 56.39
CA VAL A 365 -16.82 -38.11 56.36
C VAL A 365 -18.20 -38.51 56.87
N ARG A 366 -19.08 -38.96 55.96
CA ARG A 366 -20.28 -39.74 56.33
C ARG A 366 -19.86 -41.18 56.59
N ASN A 367 -19.93 -41.59 57.85
CA ASN A 367 -19.95 -42.99 58.25
C ASN A 367 -21.41 -43.51 58.32
N PRO A 368 -21.62 -44.82 58.10
CA PRO A 368 -22.90 -45.44 57.71
C PRO A 368 -23.99 -45.46 58.78
#